data_AF-A0A7L4QVF0-F1
#
_entry.id   AF-A0A7L4QVF0-F1
#
_cell.length_a   1.000
_cell.length_b   1.000
_cell.length_c   1.000
_cell.angle_alpha   90.00
_cell.angle_beta   90.00
_cell.angle_gamma   90.00
#
_symmetry.space_group_name_H-M   'P 1'
#
loop_
_entity.id
_entity.type
_entity.pdbx_description
1 polymer ?
#
loop_
_entity_poly.entity_id
_entity_poly.type
_entity_poly.pdbx_seq_one_letter_code
_entity_poly.pdbx_strand_id
1 'polypeptide(L)'
;NIKRYYSKAWYYVYSNPSNFARIMALFLWDVLLEVTSQILHWAKNIQPRIRRGFTYPFVRAGANVFLREVTTAILIGDILEGNVDVGYVTYLGYDEIAHHSGTRDWDSFYALSKLDKQFHRLEQAKKYAPRPYYLVVQSDHGQTNGSTFLQRYKKTLEDLVRELMPPETRIYSELFSNEDHFSQAIQGPIQDGKQYLKIKKNSVTYQGKSIFNQAVKGIGESPVVKGRVMEYLKRHKIDPTPSKTYEKSEDAQVIVLASGNLGLIYLTEHERRLSFEQIKILYPDLVPGLAQHEGVGFIMVRSDEHGPVVIGSGGVHYLADGSLEGEDPLKAFGTSVVQHLIRTNSFQHTPDILVNSTYYPATGEVAAFEELVGSHGGIGGEQSRPFIFHPSDWKLGSEEIVGAEDLHKALKNELERLNIQ
;
A
#
# COMPACT_ATOMS: atom_id res chain seq x y z
N ASN A 1 28.68 13.18 2.13
CA ASN A 1 29.28 13.37 3.47
C ASN A 1 29.06 12.10 4.30
N ILE A 2 29.80 11.03 3.98
CA ILE A 2 29.56 9.64 4.46
C ILE A 2 29.75 9.49 5.98
N LYS A 3 30.49 10.42 6.62
CA LYS A 3 30.68 10.47 8.08
C LYS A 3 29.37 10.59 8.88
N ARG A 4 28.28 11.05 8.28
CA ARG A 4 26.97 11.17 8.95
C ARG A 4 26.24 9.83 9.13
N TYR A 5 26.62 8.80 8.36
CA TYR A 5 26.10 7.43 8.48
C TYR A 5 26.92 6.55 9.44
N TYR A 6 28.12 6.99 9.81
CA TYR A 6 28.95 6.36 10.83
C TYR A 6 28.66 6.99 12.20
N SER A 7 27.49 6.68 12.78
CA SER A 7 27.32 6.93 14.21
C SER A 7 28.20 5.96 15.00
N LYS A 8 28.65 6.35 16.20
CA LYS A 8 29.37 5.44 17.13
C LYS A 8 28.54 4.18 17.45
N ALA A 9 27.22 4.22 17.21
CA ALA A 9 26.33 3.08 17.38
C ALA A 9 26.61 1.95 16.37
N TRP A 10 27.01 2.25 15.13
CA TRP A 10 27.48 1.23 14.19
C TRP A 10 28.73 0.52 14.74
N TYR A 11 29.69 1.28 15.29
CA TYR A 11 30.85 0.67 15.92
C TYR A 11 30.44 -0.24 17.07
N TYR A 12 29.54 0.19 17.97
CA TYR A 12 29.09 -0.60 19.11
C TYR A 12 28.43 -1.95 18.74
N VAL A 13 27.63 -1.97 17.68
CA VAL A 13 26.96 -3.20 17.19
C VAL A 13 27.99 -4.24 16.71
N TYR A 14 29.01 -3.79 15.97
CA TYR A 14 30.02 -4.68 15.38
C TYR A 14 31.26 -4.88 16.28
N SER A 15 31.50 -4.00 17.25
CA SER A 15 32.65 -4.07 18.16
C SER A 15 32.42 -5.01 19.33
N ASN A 16 31.21 -5.53 19.53
CA ASN A 16 30.93 -6.60 20.47
C ASN A 16 30.66 -7.91 19.71
N PRO A 17 31.66 -8.81 19.58
CA PRO A 17 31.54 -10.06 18.83
C PRO A 17 30.35 -10.94 19.26
N SER A 18 29.94 -10.83 20.53
CA SER A 18 28.81 -11.59 21.08
C SER A 18 27.46 -11.13 20.52
N ASN A 19 27.31 -9.83 20.21
CA ASN A 19 26.06 -9.29 19.63
C ASN A 19 25.89 -9.77 18.18
N PHE A 20 26.95 -9.69 17.38
CA PHE A 20 26.90 -10.17 16.00
C PHE A 20 26.61 -11.68 15.93
N ALA A 21 27.31 -12.49 16.72
CA ALA A 21 27.08 -13.94 16.79
C ALA A 21 25.63 -14.27 17.22
N ARG A 22 25.09 -13.54 18.21
CA ARG A 22 23.69 -13.68 18.64
C ARG A 22 22.71 -13.34 17.51
N ILE A 23 22.92 -12.24 16.79
CA ILE A 23 22.05 -11.84 15.66
C ILE A 23 22.09 -12.92 14.58
N MET A 24 23.26 -13.45 14.24
CA MET A 24 23.37 -14.54 13.26
C MET A 24 22.66 -15.82 13.71
N ALA A 25 22.78 -16.19 15.00
CA ALA A 25 22.06 -17.34 15.53
C ALA A 25 20.53 -17.14 15.48
N LEU A 26 20.04 -15.96 15.85
CA LEU A 26 18.61 -15.62 15.77
C LEU A 26 18.12 -15.58 14.32
N PHE A 27 18.95 -15.09 13.40
CA PHE A 27 18.64 -15.03 11.98
C PHE A 27 18.47 -16.45 11.41
N LEU A 28 19.43 -17.35 11.65
CA LEU A 28 19.33 -18.74 11.23
C LEU A 28 18.12 -19.45 11.87
N TRP A 29 17.81 -19.14 13.13
CA TRP A 29 16.62 -19.65 13.78
C TRP A 29 15.33 -19.17 13.10
N ASP A 30 15.24 -17.90 12.69
CA ASP A 30 14.06 -17.37 11.99
C ASP A 30 13.90 -17.97 10.58
N VAL A 31 15.02 -18.23 9.88
CA VAL A 31 15.02 -18.98 8.61
C VAL A 31 14.44 -20.39 8.81
N LEU A 32 14.86 -21.10 9.87
CA LEU A 32 14.31 -22.41 10.19
C LEU A 32 12.82 -22.34 10.54
N LEU A 33 12.40 -21.33 11.32
CA LEU A 33 11.00 -21.12 11.65
C LEU A 33 10.14 -20.93 10.40
N GLU A 34 10.59 -20.12 9.44
CA GLU A 34 9.87 -19.93 8.18
C GLU A 34 9.71 -21.24 7.40
N VAL A 35 10.78 -22.04 7.27
CA VAL A 35 10.69 -23.34 6.60
C VAL A 35 9.70 -24.26 7.31
N THR A 36 9.71 -24.29 8.65
CA THR A 36 8.75 -25.08 9.42
C THR A 36 7.32 -24.56 9.27
N SER A 37 7.12 -23.24 9.22
CA SER A 37 5.82 -22.60 8.97
C SER A 37 5.24 -23.03 7.62
N GLN A 38 6.04 -23.00 6.55
CA GLN A 38 5.60 -23.47 5.23
C GLN A 38 5.14 -24.92 5.24
N ILE A 39 5.89 -25.80 5.90
CA ILE A 39 5.54 -27.21 6.04
C ILE A 39 4.25 -27.37 6.84
N LEU A 40 4.08 -26.62 7.94
CA LEU A 40 2.88 -26.68 8.77
C LEU A 40 1.64 -26.14 8.04
N HIS A 41 1.76 -25.01 7.32
CA HIS A 41 0.67 -24.46 6.50
C HIS A 41 0.26 -25.45 5.41
N TRP A 42 1.23 -26.15 4.81
CA TRP A 42 0.96 -27.22 3.86
C TRP A 42 0.26 -28.42 4.52
N ALA A 43 0.84 -28.98 5.58
CA ALA A 43 0.37 -30.18 6.23
C ALA A 43 -1.01 -30.01 6.91
N LYS A 44 -1.28 -28.83 7.47
CA LYS A 44 -2.57 -28.49 8.11
C LYS A 44 -3.58 -27.87 7.15
N ASN A 45 -3.21 -27.67 5.88
CA ASN A 45 -4.03 -26.99 4.88
C ASN A 45 -4.59 -25.64 5.36
N ILE A 46 -3.72 -24.80 5.95
CA ILE A 46 -4.07 -23.43 6.35
C ILE A 46 -4.26 -22.60 5.09
N GLN A 47 -5.40 -21.89 5.00
CA GLN A 47 -5.79 -21.03 3.88
C GLN A 47 -6.29 -19.69 4.43
N PRO A 48 -6.16 -18.58 3.67
CA PRO A 48 -5.48 -18.47 2.38
C PRO A 48 -3.96 -18.69 2.48
N ARG A 49 -3.33 -19.14 1.39
CA ARG A 49 -1.88 -19.42 1.37
C ARG A 49 -1.26 -19.07 0.02
N ILE A 50 -0.18 -18.31 0.04
CA ILE A 50 0.66 -18.01 -1.14
C ILE A 50 1.92 -18.87 -1.16
N ARG A 51 2.59 -18.89 -2.32
CA ARG A 51 3.88 -19.57 -2.47
C ARG A 51 4.99 -18.66 -1.95
N ARG A 52 5.63 -19.06 -0.86
CA ARG A 52 6.80 -18.38 -0.29
C ARG A 52 8.07 -18.99 -0.90
N GLY A 53 8.81 -18.20 -1.69
CA GLY A 53 9.97 -18.67 -2.46
C GLY A 53 11.16 -19.13 -1.60
N PHE A 54 12.19 -19.70 -2.23
CA PHE A 54 13.40 -20.15 -1.51
C PHE A 54 14.20 -18.99 -0.88
N THR A 55 14.10 -17.79 -1.44
CA THR A 55 14.76 -16.57 -0.94
C THR A 55 14.03 -15.95 0.24
N TYR A 56 12.71 -16.15 0.33
CA TYR A 56 11.85 -15.52 1.34
C TYR A 56 12.29 -15.75 2.79
N PRO A 57 12.72 -16.96 3.23
CA PRO A 57 13.23 -17.16 4.59
C PRO A 57 14.35 -16.19 4.99
N PHE A 58 15.23 -15.85 4.05
CA PHE A 58 16.35 -14.93 4.29
C PHE A 58 15.89 -13.46 4.31
N VAL A 59 14.95 -13.11 3.43
CA VAL A 59 14.30 -11.79 3.40
C VAL A 59 13.58 -11.53 4.73
N ARG A 60 12.71 -12.46 5.14
CA ARG A 60 12.00 -12.45 6.42
C ARG A 60 12.97 -12.31 7.59
N ALA A 61 14.02 -13.13 7.67
CA ALA A 61 14.98 -13.06 8.76
C ALA A 61 15.78 -11.74 8.75
N GLY A 62 16.06 -11.17 7.57
CA GLY A 62 16.67 -9.86 7.42
C GLY A 62 15.80 -8.76 8.01
N ALA A 63 14.52 -8.71 7.64
CA ALA A 63 13.56 -7.72 8.11
C ALA A 63 13.24 -7.89 9.60
N ASN A 64 12.86 -9.11 10.00
CA ASN A 64 12.33 -9.42 11.31
C ASN A 64 13.42 -9.55 12.38
N VAL A 65 14.62 -10.02 12.06
CA VAL A 65 15.70 -10.21 13.04
C VAL A 65 16.78 -9.16 12.90
N PHE A 66 17.45 -9.12 11.74
CA PHE A 66 18.66 -8.32 11.60
C PHE A 66 18.35 -6.82 11.76
N LEU A 67 17.42 -6.28 10.97
CA LEU A 67 17.05 -4.86 11.07
C LEU A 67 16.48 -4.53 12.45
N ARG A 68 15.59 -5.37 13.00
CA ARG A 68 15.03 -5.15 14.34
C ARG A 68 16.12 -5.03 15.42
N GLU A 69 17.08 -5.96 15.44
CA GLU A 69 18.14 -5.96 16.46
C GLU A 69 19.11 -4.77 16.28
N VAL A 70 19.48 -4.46 15.04
CA VAL A 70 20.37 -3.32 14.73
C VAL A 70 19.68 -2.00 15.07
N THR A 71 18.44 -1.78 14.62
CA THR A 71 17.66 -0.56 14.93
C THR A 71 17.53 -0.35 16.43
N THR A 72 17.22 -1.40 17.18
CA THR A 72 17.09 -1.32 18.64
C THR A 72 18.43 -0.98 19.31
N ALA A 73 19.52 -1.60 18.86
CA ALA A 73 20.85 -1.31 19.41
C ALA A 73 21.29 0.13 19.12
N ILE A 74 20.99 0.65 17.93
CA ILE A 74 21.26 2.04 17.56
C ILE A 74 20.48 2.99 18.47
N LEU A 75 19.17 2.79 18.61
CA LEU A 75 18.34 3.62 19.50
C LEU A 75 18.79 3.57 20.96
N ILE A 76 19.20 2.41 21.47
CA ILE A 76 19.77 2.32 22.82
C ILE A 76 21.04 3.17 22.92
N GLY A 77 21.91 3.13 21.91
CA GLY A 77 23.10 3.97 21.84
C GLY A 77 22.75 5.46 21.88
N ASP A 78 21.80 5.89 21.04
CA ASP A 78 21.37 7.29 20.95
C ASP A 78 20.73 7.78 22.26
N ILE A 79 19.90 6.94 22.91
CA ILE A 79 19.29 7.22 24.23
C ILE A 79 20.36 7.38 25.31
N LEU A 80 21.36 6.49 25.35
CA LEU A 80 22.43 6.54 26.34
C LEU A 80 23.41 7.70 26.09
N GLU A 81 23.62 8.09 24.84
CA GLU A 81 24.45 9.24 24.48
C GLU A 81 23.74 10.57 24.81
N GLY A 82 22.41 10.64 24.68
CA GLY A 82 21.62 11.80 25.11
C GLY A 82 21.64 13.00 24.15
N ASN A 83 22.25 12.85 22.97
CA ASN A 83 22.47 13.93 22.01
C ASN A 83 21.35 14.07 20.95
N VAL A 84 20.41 13.13 20.90
CA VAL A 84 19.28 13.15 19.95
C VAL A 84 18.02 13.58 20.67
N ASP A 85 17.35 14.61 20.14
CA ASP A 85 16.08 15.12 20.67
C ASP A 85 14.88 14.26 20.24
N VAL A 86 14.84 13.85 18.97
CA VAL A 86 13.77 13.02 18.40
C VAL A 86 14.38 11.94 17.49
N GLY A 87 14.09 10.67 17.81
CA GLY A 87 14.41 9.52 16.97
C GLY A 87 13.14 8.88 16.42
N TYR A 88 13.06 8.73 15.10
CA TYR A 88 11.95 8.05 14.42
C TYR A 88 12.50 6.85 13.65
N VAL A 89 11.98 5.65 13.93
CA VAL A 89 12.41 4.40 13.30
C VAL A 89 11.21 3.53 12.96
N THR A 90 11.39 2.65 11.98
CA THR A 90 10.37 1.69 11.57
C THR A 90 10.83 0.26 11.84
N TYR A 91 9.95 -0.55 12.41
CA TYR A 91 10.15 -1.99 12.60
C TYR A 91 9.30 -2.77 11.58
N LEU A 92 9.95 -3.27 10.53
CA LEU A 92 9.29 -3.86 9.35
C LEU A 92 8.83 -5.31 9.53
N GLY A 93 9.30 -5.99 10.58
CA GLY A 93 9.20 -7.45 10.68
C GLY A 93 7.79 -8.04 10.73
N TYR A 94 6.84 -7.35 11.38
CA TYR A 94 5.46 -7.83 11.44
C TYR A 94 4.80 -7.77 10.07
N ASP A 95 4.92 -6.63 9.40
CA ASP A 95 4.29 -6.36 8.11
C ASP A 95 4.73 -7.38 7.05
N GLU A 96 6.05 -7.56 6.91
CA GLU A 96 6.65 -8.54 6.00
C GLU A 96 6.15 -9.97 6.22
N ILE A 97 5.98 -10.38 7.48
CA ILE A 97 5.53 -11.72 7.84
C ILE A 97 4.03 -11.88 7.61
N ALA A 98 3.24 -10.88 8.02
CA ALA A 98 1.79 -10.91 7.93
C ALA A 98 1.31 -10.90 6.47
N HIS A 99 2.06 -10.25 5.57
CA HIS A 99 1.80 -10.31 4.13
C HIS A 99 1.83 -11.72 3.55
N HIS A 100 2.71 -12.57 4.06
CA HIS A 100 2.98 -13.88 3.47
C HIS A 100 2.35 -15.04 4.23
N SER A 101 2.31 -14.93 5.56
CA SER A 101 1.79 -15.97 6.43
C SER A 101 0.30 -15.73 6.70
N GLY A 102 -0.05 -14.50 7.09
CA GLY A 102 -1.39 -14.08 7.50
C GLY A 102 -1.34 -13.21 8.75
N THR A 103 -2.28 -12.27 8.89
CA THR A 103 -2.23 -11.24 9.96
C THR A 103 -2.41 -11.81 11.38
N ARG A 104 -3.02 -12.98 11.49
CA ARG A 104 -3.32 -13.64 12.78
C ARG A 104 -2.59 -14.98 12.96
N ASP A 105 -1.63 -15.28 12.09
CA ASP A 105 -0.87 -16.52 12.20
C ASP A 105 0.14 -16.47 13.34
N TRP A 106 0.54 -17.67 13.77
CA TRP A 106 1.53 -17.84 14.83
C TRP A 106 2.82 -17.08 14.53
N ASP A 107 3.25 -17.05 13.26
CA ASP A 107 4.44 -16.33 12.82
C ASP A 107 4.36 -14.82 13.10
N SER A 108 3.22 -14.21 12.77
CA SER A 108 2.96 -12.78 12.96
C SER A 108 2.93 -12.42 14.44
N PHE A 109 2.25 -13.23 15.26
CA PHE A 109 2.26 -13.06 16.72
C PHE A 109 3.63 -13.32 17.34
N TYR A 110 4.38 -14.29 16.82
CA TYR A 110 5.75 -14.54 17.25
C TYR A 110 6.63 -13.31 16.99
N ALA A 111 6.53 -12.69 15.81
CA ALA A 111 7.24 -11.45 15.48
C ALA A 111 6.90 -10.31 16.46
N LEU A 112 5.62 -10.09 16.74
CA LEU A 112 5.16 -9.10 17.73
C LEU A 112 5.73 -9.38 19.13
N SER A 113 5.74 -10.64 19.58
CA SER A 113 6.30 -11.01 20.89
C SER A 113 7.80 -10.71 21.01
N LYS A 114 8.53 -10.71 19.89
CA LYS A 114 9.95 -10.35 19.87
C LYS A 114 10.15 -8.85 19.73
N LEU A 115 9.24 -8.14 19.08
CA LEU A 115 9.22 -6.69 19.02
C LEU A 115 8.96 -6.09 20.41
N ASP A 116 8.02 -6.66 21.18
CA ASP A 116 7.75 -6.29 22.57
C ASP A 116 9.02 -6.36 23.44
N LYS A 117 9.86 -7.40 23.26
CA LYS A 117 11.16 -7.50 23.95
C LYS A 117 12.11 -6.36 23.59
N GLN A 118 12.04 -5.81 22.38
CA GLN A 118 12.86 -4.66 22.00
C GLN A 118 12.36 -3.38 22.67
N PHE A 119 11.04 -3.18 22.73
CA PHE A 119 10.46 -2.06 23.47
C PHE A 119 10.84 -2.13 24.95
N HIS A 120 10.83 -3.32 25.55
CA HIS A 120 11.33 -3.51 26.90
C HIS A 120 12.81 -3.11 27.05
N ARG A 121 13.68 -3.44 26.08
CA ARG A 121 15.10 -3.03 26.11
C ARG A 121 15.25 -1.50 26.04
N LEU A 122 14.46 -0.83 25.20
CA LEU A 122 14.44 0.64 25.13
C LEU A 122 13.96 1.24 26.46
N GLU A 123 12.92 0.67 27.07
CA GLU A 123 12.46 1.06 28.41
C GLU A 123 13.52 0.90 29.50
N GLN A 124 14.33 -0.17 29.46
CA GLN A 124 15.46 -0.30 30.37
C GLN A 124 16.56 0.73 30.09
N ALA A 125 16.87 1.01 28.83
CA ALA A 125 17.90 1.98 28.46
C ALA A 125 17.59 3.40 28.98
N LYS A 126 16.32 3.80 28.94
CA LYS A 126 15.85 5.10 29.49
C LYS A 126 16.25 5.33 30.94
N LYS A 127 16.33 4.27 31.76
CA LYS A 127 16.69 4.38 33.19
C LYS A 127 18.14 4.83 33.43
N TYR A 128 19.00 4.65 32.43
CA TYR A 128 20.42 4.99 32.49
C TYR A 128 20.76 6.20 31.60
N ALA A 129 19.77 6.78 30.93
CA ALA A 129 19.97 7.91 30.03
C ALA A 129 20.32 9.18 30.84
N PRO A 130 21.16 10.08 30.30
CA PRO A 130 21.53 11.33 30.96
C PRO A 130 20.39 12.37 30.98
N ARG A 131 19.30 12.12 30.24
CA ARG A 131 18.11 12.98 30.11
C ARG A 131 16.85 12.11 29.97
N PRO A 132 15.65 12.64 30.26
CA PRO A 132 14.42 11.91 30.03
C PRO A 132 14.17 11.70 28.53
N TYR A 133 13.66 10.51 28.21
CA TYR A 133 13.16 10.12 26.89
C TYR A 133 11.74 9.59 27.04
N TYR A 134 10.91 9.80 26.02
CA TYR A 134 9.54 9.30 25.95
C TYR A 134 9.43 8.35 24.76
N LEU A 135 8.78 7.19 24.94
CA LEU A 135 8.54 6.26 23.85
C LEU A 135 7.11 6.42 23.35
N VAL A 136 6.97 6.59 22.05
CA VAL A 136 5.71 6.54 21.33
C VAL A 136 5.85 5.42 20.31
N VAL A 137 4.90 4.49 20.31
CA VAL A 137 4.82 3.39 19.35
C VAL A 137 3.54 3.57 18.56
N GLN A 138 3.65 3.66 17.25
CA GLN A 138 2.48 3.77 16.39
C GLN A 138 2.54 2.72 15.28
N SER A 139 1.36 2.38 14.79
CA SER A 139 1.16 1.66 13.53
C SER A 139 0.61 2.69 12.54
N ASP A 140 1.26 2.78 11.39
CA ASP A 140 0.84 3.63 10.26
C ASP A 140 -0.43 3.11 9.59
N HIS A 141 -0.59 1.78 9.56
CA HIS A 141 -1.82 1.11 9.14
C HIS A 141 -2.02 -0.21 9.89
N GLY A 142 -3.27 -0.69 9.94
CA GLY A 142 -3.53 -2.09 10.24
C GLY A 142 -3.24 -2.98 9.03
N GLN A 143 -3.68 -4.24 9.07
CA GLN A 143 -3.58 -5.15 7.93
C GLN A 143 -4.77 -6.11 7.92
N THR A 144 -5.29 -6.44 6.75
CA THR A 144 -6.46 -7.31 6.58
C THR A 144 -6.06 -8.61 5.88
N ASN A 145 -6.57 -9.73 6.37
CA ASN A 145 -6.33 -11.05 5.77
C ASN A 145 -7.32 -11.34 4.62
N GLY A 146 -6.99 -12.24 3.72
CA GLY A 146 -7.95 -12.78 2.75
C GLY A 146 -7.29 -13.48 1.55
N SER A 147 -8.07 -14.32 0.86
CA SER A 147 -7.63 -14.85 -0.43
C SER A 147 -7.43 -13.72 -1.44
N THR A 148 -6.34 -13.78 -2.18
CA THR A 148 -6.00 -12.80 -3.23
C THR A 148 -7.06 -12.80 -4.33
N PHE A 149 -7.11 -11.72 -5.10
CA PHE A 149 -7.99 -11.56 -6.24
C PHE A 149 -7.75 -12.68 -7.27
N LEU A 150 -6.49 -13.04 -7.52
CA LEU A 150 -6.13 -14.17 -8.37
C LEU A 150 -6.58 -15.51 -7.79
N GLN A 151 -6.46 -15.72 -6.48
CA GLN A 151 -6.94 -16.95 -5.84
C GLN A 151 -8.45 -17.12 -5.96
N ARG A 152 -9.21 -16.03 -5.77
CA ARG A 152 -10.68 -16.02 -5.82
C ARG A 152 -11.21 -16.12 -7.25
N TYR A 153 -10.68 -15.32 -8.16
CA TYR A 153 -11.27 -15.10 -9.49
C TYR A 153 -10.45 -15.65 -10.65
N LYS A 154 -9.28 -16.23 -10.38
CA LYS A 154 -8.35 -16.79 -11.40
C LYS A 154 -7.92 -15.76 -12.45
N LYS A 155 -7.93 -14.48 -12.09
CA LYS A 155 -7.52 -13.33 -12.90
C LYS A 155 -6.73 -12.36 -12.04
N THR A 156 -5.75 -11.67 -12.61
CA THR A 156 -5.15 -10.48 -11.96
C THR A 156 -5.97 -9.23 -12.27
N LEU A 157 -5.66 -8.11 -11.59
CA LEU A 157 -6.23 -6.82 -11.97
C LEU A 157 -5.84 -6.43 -13.40
N GLU A 158 -4.61 -6.70 -13.82
CA GLU A 158 -4.17 -6.50 -15.21
C GLU A 158 -5.00 -7.33 -16.19
N ASP A 159 -5.26 -8.61 -15.89
CA ASP A 159 -6.07 -9.47 -16.76
C ASP A 159 -7.49 -8.90 -16.91
N LEU A 160 -8.09 -8.43 -15.81
CA LEU A 160 -9.40 -7.77 -15.84
C LEU A 160 -9.36 -6.49 -16.68
N VAL A 161 -8.37 -5.62 -16.50
CA VAL A 161 -8.24 -4.40 -17.30
C VAL A 161 -8.03 -4.74 -18.78
N ARG A 162 -7.19 -5.74 -19.09
CA ARG A 162 -6.89 -6.17 -20.47
C ARG A 162 -8.11 -6.67 -21.21
N GLU A 163 -9.04 -7.36 -20.53
CA GLU A 163 -10.31 -7.81 -21.11
C GLU A 163 -11.28 -6.67 -21.44
N LEU A 164 -11.08 -5.50 -20.83
CA LEU A 164 -11.94 -4.32 -20.99
C LEU A 164 -11.31 -3.25 -21.90
N MET A 165 -10.16 -3.55 -22.50
CA MET A 165 -9.41 -2.66 -23.38
C MET A 165 -9.28 -3.28 -24.77
N PRO A 166 -9.05 -2.46 -25.82
CA PRO A 166 -8.75 -2.98 -27.15
C PRO A 166 -7.57 -3.98 -27.13
N PRO A 167 -7.62 -5.09 -27.88
CA PRO A 167 -6.62 -6.17 -27.79
C PRO A 167 -5.15 -5.73 -28.01
N GLU A 168 -4.95 -4.69 -28.81
CA GLU A 168 -3.65 -4.11 -29.15
C GLU A 168 -3.08 -3.17 -28.07
N THR A 169 -3.83 -2.91 -27.00
CA THR A 169 -3.42 -1.97 -25.95
C THR A 169 -2.19 -2.47 -25.22
N ARG A 170 -1.16 -1.62 -25.17
CA ARG A 170 0.06 -1.86 -24.39
C ARG A 170 -0.19 -1.52 -22.92
N ILE A 171 -0.20 -2.55 -22.08
CA ILE A 171 -0.42 -2.43 -20.64
C ILE A 171 0.86 -2.79 -19.90
N TYR A 172 1.32 -1.90 -19.03
CA TYR A 172 2.31 -2.18 -18.02
C TYR A 172 1.61 -2.43 -16.68
N SER A 173 2.07 -3.43 -15.93
CA SER A 173 1.53 -3.74 -14.61
C SER A 173 2.63 -3.93 -13.58
N GLU A 174 2.38 -3.44 -12.37
CA GLU A 174 3.22 -3.68 -11.19
C GLU A 174 2.30 -4.10 -10.03
N LEU A 175 2.26 -5.40 -9.77
CA LEU A 175 1.34 -6.04 -8.84
C LEU A 175 2.05 -6.72 -7.65
N PHE A 176 3.34 -6.40 -7.44
CA PHE A 176 4.20 -6.99 -6.42
C PHE A 176 5.04 -5.88 -5.74
N SER A 177 4.41 -4.97 -5.00
CA SER A 177 5.10 -3.80 -4.44
C SER A 177 6.02 -4.12 -3.24
N ASN A 178 5.66 -5.11 -2.41
CA ASN A 178 6.33 -5.29 -1.11
C ASN A 178 7.66 -6.08 -1.15
N GLU A 179 7.79 -7.13 -1.97
CA GLU A 179 9.08 -7.83 -2.12
C GLU A 179 10.16 -6.90 -2.69
N ASP A 180 9.76 -5.97 -3.56
CA ASP A 180 10.64 -5.00 -4.19
C ASP A 180 11.04 -3.86 -3.25
N HIS A 181 10.16 -3.37 -2.37
CA HIS A 181 10.50 -2.32 -1.40
C HIS A 181 11.59 -2.74 -0.40
N PHE A 182 11.54 -3.98 0.13
CA PHE A 182 12.58 -4.46 1.04
C PHE A 182 13.90 -4.75 0.30
N SER A 183 13.82 -5.37 -0.88
CA SER A 183 14.97 -5.66 -1.72
C SER A 183 15.68 -4.37 -2.16
N GLN A 184 14.93 -3.34 -2.52
CA GLN A 184 15.43 -1.99 -2.83
C GLN A 184 15.97 -1.29 -1.58
N ALA A 185 15.34 -1.42 -0.40
CA ALA A 185 15.83 -0.83 0.85
C ALA A 185 17.19 -1.42 1.28
N ILE A 186 17.45 -2.70 1.03
CA ILE A 186 18.75 -3.34 1.25
C ILE A 186 19.78 -2.94 0.17
N GLN A 187 19.36 -2.76 -1.08
CA GLN A 187 20.25 -2.38 -2.19
C GLN A 187 20.53 -0.87 -2.29
N GLY A 188 19.67 -0.04 -1.69
CA GLY A 188 19.70 1.43 -1.75
C GLY A 188 21.06 2.06 -1.43
N PRO A 189 21.79 1.63 -0.38
CA PRO A 189 23.10 2.20 -0.07
C PRO A 189 24.16 1.97 -1.16
N ILE A 190 23.96 0.99 -2.05
CA ILE A 190 24.91 0.63 -3.12
C ILE A 190 24.50 1.24 -4.48
N GLN A 191 23.20 1.48 -4.71
CA GLN A 191 22.68 2.03 -5.97
C GLN A 191 22.49 3.56 -5.97
N ASP A 192 22.30 4.19 -4.80
CA ASP A 192 22.07 5.64 -4.67
C ASP A 192 23.23 6.51 -5.22
N GLY A 193 24.45 5.95 -5.28
CA GLY A 193 25.60 6.64 -5.88
C GLY A 193 25.60 6.68 -7.41
N LYS A 194 24.82 5.83 -8.10
CA LYS A 194 24.86 5.69 -9.57
C LYS A 194 23.60 6.17 -10.29
N GLN A 195 22.43 6.17 -9.63
CA GLN A 195 21.17 6.63 -10.26
C GLN A 195 20.98 8.15 -10.23
N TYR A 196 21.48 8.85 -9.20
CA TYR A 196 21.33 10.31 -9.07
C TYR A 196 22.04 11.15 -10.15
N LEU A 197 22.97 10.57 -10.91
CA LEU A 197 23.72 11.26 -11.97
C LEU A 197 23.16 11.03 -13.39
N LYS A 198 22.14 10.18 -13.58
CA LYS A 198 21.65 9.79 -14.92
C LYS A 198 20.32 10.39 -15.35
N ILE A 199 19.54 10.99 -14.44
CA ILE A 199 18.19 11.53 -14.74
C ILE A 199 18.23 12.97 -15.31
N LYS A 200 19.41 13.61 -15.35
CA LYS A 200 19.54 14.98 -15.90
C LYS A 200 20.22 15.02 -17.27
N LYS A 201 19.63 14.36 -18.27
CA LYS A 201 19.88 14.65 -19.71
C LYS A 201 18.87 13.94 -20.61
N ASN A 202 17.71 14.57 -20.85
CA ASN A 202 17.35 15.12 -22.16
C ASN A 202 15.85 15.43 -22.24
N SER A 203 15.60 16.65 -22.69
CA SER A 203 14.34 17.25 -23.08
C SER A 203 13.76 16.64 -24.37
N VAL A 204 12.44 16.47 -24.38
CA VAL A 204 11.46 16.73 -25.48
C VAL A 204 11.79 16.22 -26.88
N THR A 205 10.93 15.34 -27.44
CA THR A 205 10.23 15.65 -28.70
C THR A 205 8.99 14.79 -28.94
N TYR A 206 7.89 15.49 -29.22
CA TYR A 206 6.61 15.03 -29.75
C TYR A 206 6.75 14.36 -31.12
N GLN A 207 6.09 13.21 -31.35
CA GLN A 207 5.55 12.84 -32.66
C GLN A 207 4.53 11.69 -32.56
N GLY A 208 3.24 12.04 -32.51
CA GLY A 208 2.12 11.11 -32.58
C GLY A 208 0.89 11.71 -33.27
N LYS A 209 1.11 12.61 -34.25
CA LYS A 209 0.05 13.15 -35.12
C LYS A 209 0.01 12.35 -36.42
N SER A 210 -0.82 11.31 -36.52
CA SER A 210 -1.36 10.91 -37.83
C SER A 210 -2.62 10.02 -37.83
N ILE A 211 -3.05 9.44 -36.71
CA ILE A 211 -4.22 8.53 -36.74
C ILE A 211 -5.50 9.20 -36.18
N PHE A 212 -5.35 10.18 -35.29
CA PHE A 212 -6.47 10.84 -34.61
C PHE A 212 -7.33 11.77 -35.49
N ASN A 213 -6.78 12.31 -36.59
CA ASN A 213 -7.48 13.31 -37.42
C ASN A 213 -8.56 12.75 -38.34
N GLN A 214 -8.68 11.42 -38.49
CA GLN A 214 -9.71 10.81 -39.35
C GLN A 214 -10.96 10.33 -38.58
N ALA A 215 -10.89 10.17 -37.26
CA ALA A 215 -12.01 9.68 -36.45
C ALA A 215 -12.90 10.79 -35.85
N VAL A 216 -12.45 12.05 -35.83
CA VAL A 216 -13.12 13.16 -35.09
C VAL A 216 -14.08 13.99 -35.96
N LYS A 217 -14.53 13.49 -37.12
CA LYS A 217 -15.46 14.24 -37.99
C LYS A 217 -16.94 13.84 -37.89
N GLY A 218 -17.32 12.95 -36.96
CA GLY A 218 -18.62 12.28 -37.06
C GLY A 218 -19.52 12.17 -35.83
N ILE A 219 -19.17 12.67 -34.64
CA ILE A 219 -19.99 12.39 -33.45
C ILE A 219 -20.18 13.65 -32.61
N GLY A 220 -21.41 14.16 -32.65
CA GLY A 220 -21.88 15.31 -31.90
C GLY A 220 -22.10 15.01 -30.42
N GLU A 221 -22.05 16.09 -29.66
CA GLU A 221 -22.22 16.21 -28.22
C GLU A 221 -23.58 15.66 -27.76
N SER A 222 -23.58 14.89 -26.67
CA SER A 222 -24.80 14.60 -25.90
C SER A 222 -24.50 14.73 -24.40
N PRO A 223 -25.26 15.54 -23.65
CA PRO A 223 -25.01 15.78 -22.24
C PRO A 223 -25.34 14.55 -21.38
N VAL A 224 -24.59 14.38 -20.28
CA VAL A 224 -24.87 13.40 -19.24
C VAL A 224 -26.07 13.91 -18.43
N VAL A 225 -27.03 13.02 -18.15
CA VAL A 225 -28.23 13.32 -17.37
C VAL A 225 -28.22 12.40 -16.15
N LYS A 226 -28.30 12.98 -14.95
CA LYS A 226 -28.47 12.30 -13.65
C LYS A 226 -29.56 11.21 -13.78
N GLY A 227 -29.26 9.98 -13.33
CA GLY A 227 -30.17 8.82 -13.45
C GLY A 227 -29.94 7.85 -14.62
N ARG A 228 -28.86 7.98 -15.41
CA ARG A 228 -28.54 7.03 -16.52
C ARG A 228 -27.23 6.24 -16.38
N VAL A 229 -26.46 6.45 -15.31
CA VAL A 229 -25.22 5.69 -15.08
C VAL A 229 -25.54 4.19 -14.94
N MET A 230 -26.58 3.85 -14.19
CA MET A 230 -27.03 2.46 -14.00
C MET A 230 -27.46 1.75 -15.30
N GLU A 231 -27.92 2.49 -16.32
CA GLU A 231 -28.32 1.91 -17.60
C GLU A 231 -27.10 1.51 -18.44
N TYR A 232 -26.03 2.28 -18.34
CA TYR A 232 -24.74 2.00 -18.98
C TYR A 232 -24.04 0.78 -18.35
N LEU A 233 -24.10 0.64 -17.01
CA LEU A 233 -23.50 -0.49 -16.28
C LEU A 233 -24.11 -1.87 -16.63
N LYS A 234 -25.32 -1.92 -17.20
CA LYS A 234 -26.05 -3.18 -17.46
C LYS A 234 -25.73 -3.86 -18.81
N ARG A 235 -24.92 -3.24 -19.68
CA ARG A 235 -24.75 -3.72 -21.08
C ARG A 235 -23.64 -4.75 -21.32
N HIS A 236 -22.89 -5.19 -20.31
CA HIS A 236 -21.63 -5.94 -20.53
C HIS A 236 -21.77 -7.46 -20.71
N LYS A 237 -21.12 -7.98 -21.77
CA LYS A 237 -20.72 -9.39 -21.95
C LYS A 237 -19.21 -9.41 -22.21
N ILE A 238 -18.46 -10.24 -21.50
CA ILE A 238 -16.99 -10.29 -21.51
C ILE A 238 -16.49 -11.29 -22.56
N ASP A 239 -15.56 -10.86 -23.42
CA ASP A 239 -14.86 -11.68 -24.41
C ASP A 239 -13.52 -12.23 -23.84
N PRO A 240 -12.93 -13.29 -24.45
CA PRO A 240 -11.75 -13.98 -23.91
C PRO A 240 -10.43 -13.17 -23.97
N THR A 241 -9.57 -13.38 -22.97
CA THR A 241 -8.34 -12.64 -22.66
C THR A 241 -7.24 -12.77 -23.75
N PRO A 242 -6.73 -11.64 -24.31
CA PRO A 242 -5.57 -11.62 -25.22
C PRO A 242 -4.22 -11.91 -24.54
N SER A 243 -3.19 -12.27 -25.32
CA SER A 243 -1.87 -12.73 -24.83
C SER A 243 -1.01 -11.61 -24.18
N LYS A 244 -0.19 -11.96 -23.19
CA LYS A 244 0.67 -11.02 -22.42
C LYS A 244 1.95 -10.63 -23.17
N THR A 245 2.20 -9.33 -23.31
CA THR A 245 3.50 -8.76 -23.72
C THR A 245 3.94 -7.79 -22.63
N TYR A 246 5.12 -8.01 -22.03
CA TYR A 246 5.64 -7.17 -20.95
C TYR A 246 6.31 -5.93 -21.54
N GLU A 247 5.63 -4.79 -21.41
CA GLU A 247 6.09 -3.49 -21.92
C GLU A 247 6.90 -2.72 -20.87
N LYS A 248 7.71 -1.75 -21.29
CA LYS A 248 8.29 -0.77 -20.36
C LYS A 248 7.24 0.26 -19.99
N SER A 249 7.29 0.80 -18.77
CA SER A 249 6.35 1.82 -18.31
C SER A 249 6.32 3.08 -19.19
N GLU A 250 7.44 3.43 -19.83
CA GLU A 250 7.60 4.57 -20.73
C GLU A 250 6.83 4.42 -22.06
N ASP A 251 6.58 3.18 -22.49
CA ASP A 251 5.94 2.85 -23.78
C ASP A 251 4.48 2.38 -23.63
N ALA A 252 4.03 2.21 -22.38
CA ALA A 252 2.70 1.73 -22.04
C ALA A 252 1.63 2.80 -22.31
N GLN A 253 0.46 2.35 -22.79
CA GLN A 253 -0.75 3.17 -22.96
C GLN A 253 -1.65 3.10 -21.71
N VAL A 254 -1.50 2.04 -20.92
CA VAL A 254 -2.16 1.87 -19.63
C VAL A 254 -1.14 1.37 -18.61
N ILE A 255 -1.15 1.99 -17.42
CA ILE A 255 -0.40 1.49 -16.27
C ILE A 255 -1.40 1.00 -15.21
N VAL A 256 -1.21 -0.23 -14.75
CA VAL A 256 -2.01 -0.87 -13.70
C VAL A 256 -1.13 -1.16 -12.51
N LEU A 257 -1.34 -0.47 -11.39
CA LEU A 257 -0.61 -0.69 -10.15
C LEU A 257 -1.53 -1.32 -9.11
N ALA A 258 -0.96 -2.12 -8.21
CA ALA A 258 -1.65 -2.61 -7.03
C ALA A 258 -0.88 -2.32 -5.74
N SER A 259 -1.63 -2.09 -4.67
CA SER A 259 -1.15 -2.04 -3.29
C SER A 259 -2.22 -2.64 -2.39
N GLY A 260 -1.98 -3.88 -1.95
CA GLY A 260 -2.94 -4.76 -1.32
C GLY A 260 -4.24 -4.85 -2.11
N ASN A 261 -5.35 -4.39 -1.52
CA ASN A 261 -6.67 -4.39 -2.15
C ASN A 261 -7.04 -3.08 -2.88
N LEU A 262 -6.07 -2.19 -3.08
CA LEU A 262 -6.16 -0.98 -3.90
C LEU A 262 -5.52 -1.22 -5.27
N GLY A 263 -6.24 -0.86 -6.32
CA GLY A 263 -5.77 -0.82 -7.70
C GLY A 263 -5.76 0.61 -8.22
N LEU A 264 -4.75 0.96 -9.01
CA LEU A 264 -4.61 2.27 -9.64
C LEU A 264 -4.46 2.06 -11.15
N ILE A 265 -5.33 2.68 -11.94
CA ILE A 265 -5.29 2.59 -13.41
C ILE A 265 -5.03 3.98 -13.97
N TYR A 266 -3.94 4.12 -14.72
CA TYR A 266 -3.53 5.34 -15.42
C TYR A 266 -3.63 5.14 -16.93
N LEU A 267 -4.25 6.09 -17.64
CA LEU A 267 -4.40 6.14 -19.09
C LEU A 267 -3.39 7.14 -19.65
N THR A 268 -2.21 6.66 -20.01
CA THR A 268 -0.99 7.46 -20.20
C THR A 268 -0.90 8.18 -21.53
N GLU A 269 -1.80 7.91 -22.47
CA GLU A 269 -1.87 8.59 -23.76
C GLU A 269 -2.36 10.06 -23.66
N HIS A 270 -2.74 10.49 -22.47
CA HIS A 270 -3.28 11.82 -22.19
C HIS A 270 -2.41 12.58 -21.19
N GLU A 271 -2.11 13.86 -21.48
CA GLU A 271 -1.29 14.70 -20.60
C GLU A 271 -1.94 14.99 -19.24
N ARG A 272 -3.25 14.80 -19.13
CA ARG A 272 -4.03 15.07 -17.92
C ARG A 272 -4.93 13.89 -17.62
N ARG A 273 -5.16 13.66 -16.32
CA ARG A 273 -6.16 12.73 -15.81
C ARG A 273 -7.51 12.96 -16.50
N LEU A 274 -8.04 11.93 -17.14
CA LEU A 274 -9.31 11.92 -17.83
C LEU A 274 -10.47 12.01 -16.83
N SER A 275 -11.57 12.61 -17.29
CA SER A 275 -12.83 12.55 -16.57
C SER A 275 -13.65 11.31 -16.93
N PHE A 276 -14.63 10.97 -16.10
CA PHE A 276 -15.58 9.90 -16.33
C PHE A 276 -16.26 10.03 -17.69
N GLU A 277 -16.64 11.25 -18.06
CA GLU A 277 -17.27 11.57 -19.34
C GLU A 277 -16.35 11.22 -20.53
N GLN A 278 -15.05 11.52 -20.40
CA GLN A 278 -14.05 11.20 -21.42
C GLN A 278 -13.74 9.70 -21.47
N ILE A 279 -13.55 9.05 -20.32
CA ILE A 279 -13.29 7.60 -20.22
C ILE A 279 -14.44 6.81 -20.85
N LYS A 280 -15.69 7.21 -20.59
CA LYS A 280 -16.88 6.59 -21.16
C LYS A 280 -16.91 6.61 -22.69
N ILE A 281 -16.35 7.66 -23.32
CA ILE A 281 -16.30 7.80 -24.78
C ILE A 281 -15.13 7.00 -25.37
N LEU A 282 -13.96 7.09 -24.74
CA LEU A 282 -12.72 6.49 -25.25
C LEU A 282 -12.64 4.98 -24.97
N TYR A 283 -13.11 4.55 -23.80
CA TYR A 283 -13.02 3.19 -23.28
C TYR A 283 -14.39 2.78 -22.69
N PRO A 284 -15.41 2.59 -23.55
CA PRO A 284 -16.80 2.40 -23.13
C PRO A 284 -17.03 1.14 -22.30
N ASP A 285 -16.07 0.23 -22.25
CA ASP A 285 -16.18 -1.04 -21.53
C ASP A 285 -15.47 -1.05 -20.17
N LEU A 286 -14.56 -0.10 -19.93
CA LEU A 286 -13.67 -0.10 -18.78
C LEU A 286 -14.40 0.14 -17.45
N VAL A 287 -15.13 1.25 -17.33
CA VAL A 287 -15.89 1.57 -16.12
C VAL A 287 -16.97 0.53 -15.78
N PRO A 288 -17.85 0.12 -16.72
CA PRO A 288 -18.90 -0.85 -16.40
C PRO A 288 -18.33 -2.24 -16.14
N GLY A 289 -17.31 -2.67 -16.88
CA GLY A 289 -16.65 -3.95 -16.65
C GLY A 289 -15.98 -4.05 -15.28
N LEU A 290 -15.27 -2.99 -14.86
CA LEU A 290 -14.65 -2.95 -13.53
C LEU A 290 -15.72 -2.93 -12.43
N ALA A 291 -16.70 -2.03 -12.50
CA ALA A 291 -17.69 -1.86 -11.44
C ALA A 291 -18.62 -3.08 -11.27
N GLN A 292 -18.82 -3.87 -12.33
CA GLN A 292 -19.69 -5.06 -12.29
C GLN A 292 -18.96 -6.36 -11.95
N HIS A 293 -17.62 -6.36 -11.94
CA HIS A 293 -16.88 -7.54 -11.55
C HIS A 293 -17.10 -7.82 -10.04
N GLU A 294 -17.51 -9.05 -9.69
CA GLU A 294 -17.86 -9.42 -8.30
C GLU A 294 -16.71 -9.22 -7.28
N GLY A 295 -15.46 -9.22 -7.76
CA GLY A 295 -14.27 -8.94 -6.98
C GLY A 295 -13.91 -7.47 -6.77
N VAL A 296 -14.63 -6.55 -7.43
CA VAL A 296 -14.46 -5.11 -7.26
C VAL A 296 -15.59 -4.60 -6.38
N GLY A 297 -15.23 -4.03 -5.22
CA GLY A 297 -16.20 -3.47 -4.29
C GLY A 297 -16.73 -2.13 -4.79
N PHE A 298 -15.82 -1.27 -5.25
CA PHE A 298 -16.14 -0.03 -5.92
C PHE A 298 -14.95 0.46 -6.76
N ILE A 299 -15.23 1.36 -7.70
CA ILE A 299 -14.25 2.23 -8.33
C ILE A 299 -14.53 3.69 -7.99
N MET A 300 -13.51 4.55 -8.05
CA MET A 300 -13.66 6.00 -7.99
C MET A 300 -13.08 6.63 -9.25
N VAL A 301 -13.87 7.52 -9.87
CA VAL A 301 -13.51 8.30 -11.06
C VAL A 301 -13.77 9.78 -10.80
N ARG A 302 -13.08 10.66 -11.54
CA ARG A 302 -13.37 12.11 -11.51
C ARG A 302 -14.39 12.43 -12.60
N SER A 303 -15.54 13.00 -12.26
CA SER A 303 -16.47 13.61 -13.22
C SER A 303 -16.20 15.11 -13.30
N ASP A 304 -16.23 15.69 -14.51
CA ASP A 304 -16.14 17.15 -14.67
C ASP A 304 -17.44 17.85 -14.24
N GLU A 305 -18.58 17.14 -14.27
CA GLU A 305 -19.90 17.68 -13.90
C GLU A 305 -20.20 17.51 -12.39
N HIS A 306 -19.82 16.36 -11.83
CA HIS A 306 -20.23 15.96 -10.47
C HIS A 306 -19.07 15.81 -9.48
N GLY A 307 -17.83 16.11 -9.87
CA GLY A 307 -16.66 15.91 -9.03
C GLY A 307 -16.34 14.41 -8.84
N PRO A 308 -15.78 14.00 -7.68
CA PRO A 308 -15.48 12.58 -7.45
C PRO A 308 -16.74 11.72 -7.34
N VAL A 309 -16.79 10.64 -8.12
CA VAL A 309 -17.90 9.69 -8.16
C VAL A 309 -17.41 8.29 -7.82
N VAL A 310 -18.08 7.64 -6.89
CA VAL A 310 -17.83 6.24 -6.52
C VAL A 310 -18.91 5.36 -7.11
N ILE A 311 -18.51 4.29 -7.79
CA ILE A 311 -19.40 3.40 -8.54
C ILE A 311 -19.16 1.97 -8.07
N GLY A 312 -20.23 1.30 -7.61
CA GLY A 312 -20.26 -0.14 -7.34
C GLY A 312 -21.29 -0.84 -8.22
N SER A 313 -21.38 -2.15 -8.12
CA SER A 313 -22.30 -2.97 -8.93
C SER A 313 -23.79 -2.63 -8.71
N GLY A 314 -24.14 -2.21 -7.49
CA GLY A 314 -25.52 -1.90 -7.05
C GLY A 314 -25.89 -0.41 -7.05
N GLY A 315 -24.94 0.50 -7.25
CA GLY A 315 -25.22 1.93 -7.17
C GLY A 315 -24.01 2.86 -7.25
N VAL A 316 -24.29 4.15 -7.07
CA VAL A 316 -23.37 5.27 -7.28
C VAL A 316 -23.48 6.25 -6.12
N HIS A 317 -22.33 6.77 -5.67
CA HIS A 317 -22.24 7.82 -4.67
C HIS A 317 -21.46 9.01 -5.23
N TYR A 318 -22.12 10.15 -5.35
CA TYR A 318 -21.54 11.43 -5.76
C TYR A 318 -20.94 12.14 -4.55
N LEU A 319 -19.62 12.10 -4.39
CA LEU A 319 -18.99 12.54 -3.14
C LEU A 319 -19.02 14.07 -2.93
N ALA A 320 -19.20 14.85 -4.01
CA ALA A 320 -19.24 16.30 -3.94
C ALA A 320 -20.52 16.83 -3.26
N ASP A 321 -21.68 16.23 -3.54
CA ASP A 321 -22.99 16.64 -3.01
C ASP A 321 -23.62 15.60 -2.06
N GLY A 322 -23.00 14.43 -1.92
CA GLY A 322 -23.46 13.31 -1.08
C GLY A 322 -24.68 12.57 -1.64
N SER A 323 -25.07 12.82 -2.89
CA SER A 323 -26.24 12.16 -3.48
C SER A 323 -25.93 10.72 -3.92
N LEU A 324 -26.98 9.89 -3.89
CA LEU A 324 -26.90 8.45 -4.18
C LEU A 324 -27.83 8.07 -5.34
N GLU A 325 -27.39 7.11 -6.17
CA GLU A 325 -28.24 6.36 -7.09
C GLU A 325 -28.15 4.87 -6.76
N GLY A 326 -29.25 4.22 -6.39
CA GLY A 326 -29.24 2.81 -6.00
C GLY A 326 -28.65 2.58 -4.60
N GLU A 327 -27.88 1.50 -4.44
CA GLU A 327 -27.23 1.17 -3.17
C GLU A 327 -25.92 1.95 -2.99
N ASP A 328 -25.67 2.48 -1.80
CA ASP A 328 -24.41 3.17 -1.49
C ASP A 328 -23.24 2.17 -1.51
N PRO A 329 -22.28 2.28 -2.46
CA PRO A 329 -21.13 1.39 -2.54
C PRO A 329 -20.23 1.47 -1.29
N LEU A 330 -20.33 2.57 -0.53
CA LEU A 330 -19.47 2.83 0.62
C LEU A 330 -20.08 2.36 1.96
N LYS A 331 -21.29 1.81 1.95
CA LYS A 331 -22.06 1.46 3.15
C LYS A 331 -21.33 0.53 4.13
N ALA A 332 -20.46 -0.34 3.62
CA ALA A 332 -19.75 -1.34 4.43
C ALA A 332 -18.45 -0.81 5.07
N PHE A 333 -18.06 0.44 4.81
CA PHE A 333 -16.81 1.02 5.28
C PHE A 333 -17.02 2.03 6.41
N GLY A 334 -15.93 2.46 7.05
CA GLY A 334 -15.96 3.42 8.15
C GLY A 334 -16.46 4.81 7.72
N THR A 335 -16.95 5.59 8.67
CA THR A 335 -17.55 6.93 8.43
C THR A 335 -16.60 7.94 7.78
N SER A 336 -15.29 7.78 7.96
CA SER A 336 -14.26 8.65 7.36
C SER A 336 -13.97 8.34 5.88
N VAL A 337 -14.53 7.27 5.31
CA VAL A 337 -14.21 6.79 3.95
C VAL A 337 -14.42 7.86 2.88
N VAL A 338 -15.52 8.63 2.97
CA VAL A 338 -15.85 9.70 2.02
C VAL A 338 -14.77 10.78 2.05
N GLN A 339 -14.33 11.19 3.25
CA GLN A 339 -13.29 12.20 3.41
C GLN A 339 -11.94 11.71 2.85
N HIS A 340 -11.59 10.44 3.09
CA HIS A 340 -10.38 9.84 2.54
C HIS A 340 -10.41 9.81 1.01
N LEU A 341 -11.54 9.44 0.39
CA LEU A 341 -11.67 9.40 -1.06
C LEU A 341 -11.65 10.79 -1.70
N ILE A 342 -12.32 11.78 -1.10
CA ILE A 342 -12.25 13.18 -1.55
C ILE A 342 -10.81 13.69 -1.49
N ARG A 343 -10.10 13.44 -0.37
CA ARG A 343 -8.69 13.81 -0.21
C ARG A 343 -7.82 13.13 -1.26
N THR A 344 -7.96 11.82 -1.45
CA THR A 344 -7.20 11.06 -2.47
C THR A 344 -7.50 11.58 -3.87
N ASN A 345 -8.74 11.99 -4.17
CA ASN A 345 -9.10 12.58 -5.45
C ASN A 345 -8.43 13.93 -5.72
N SER A 346 -8.01 14.65 -4.68
CA SER A 346 -7.38 15.97 -4.79
C SER A 346 -5.89 15.94 -5.14
N PHE A 347 -5.24 14.77 -5.07
CA PHE A 347 -3.82 14.66 -5.35
C PHE A 347 -3.52 14.87 -6.83
N GLN A 348 -2.35 15.46 -7.11
CA GLN A 348 -1.91 15.77 -8.48
C GLN A 348 -1.75 14.50 -9.35
N HIS A 349 -1.34 13.39 -8.73
CA HIS A 349 -1.01 12.14 -9.41
C HIS A 349 -2.01 11.01 -9.13
N THR A 350 -3.25 11.34 -8.75
CA THR A 350 -4.34 10.38 -8.59
C THR A 350 -4.60 9.65 -9.92
N PRO A 351 -4.85 8.33 -9.92
CA PRO A 351 -5.17 7.58 -11.14
C PRO A 351 -6.46 8.05 -11.81
N ASP A 352 -6.60 7.78 -13.10
CA ASP A 352 -7.85 7.96 -13.84
C ASP A 352 -8.99 7.16 -13.19
N ILE A 353 -8.69 5.91 -12.80
CA ILE A 353 -9.60 5.04 -12.07
C ILE A 353 -8.87 4.45 -10.85
N LEU A 354 -9.39 4.75 -9.67
CA LEU A 354 -9.04 4.04 -8.44
C LEU A 354 -9.99 2.86 -8.27
N VAL A 355 -9.47 1.67 -7.97
CA VAL A 355 -10.24 0.45 -7.80
C VAL A 355 -10.03 -0.07 -6.39
N ASN A 356 -11.09 -0.34 -5.63
CA ASN A 356 -10.99 -1.05 -4.36
C ASN A 356 -11.65 -2.41 -4.52
N SER A 357 -10.95 -3.48 -4.16
CA SER A 357 -11.55 -4.81 -4.23
C SER A 357 -12.68 -4.97 -3.22
N THR A 358 -13.47 -6.02 -3.40
CA THR A 358 -14.58 -6.34 -2.51
C THR A 358 -14.09 -6.57 -1.08
N TYR A 359 -14.69 -5.85 -0.15
CA TYR A 359 -14.63 -6.15 1.28
C TYR A 359 -15.74 -7.14 1.62
N TYR A 360 -15.42 -8.18 2.39
CA TYR A 360 -16.35 -9.24 2.80
C TYR A 360 -16.66 -9.10 4.29
N PRO A 361 -17.72 -8.40 4.72
CA PRO A 361 -17.98 -8.13 6.13
C PRO A 361 -18.20 -9.40 6.97
N ALA A 362 -18.73 -10.46 6.36
CA ALA A 362 -19.00 -11.73 7.04
C ALA A 362 -17.73 -12.43 7.53
N THR A 363 -16.62 -12.31 6.80
CA THR A 363 -15.32 -12.91 7.17
C THR A 363 -14.31 -11.87 7.64
N GLY A 364 -14.58 -10.58 7.41
CA GLY A 364 -13.65 -9.50 7.66
C GLY A 364 -12.51 -9.44 6.64
N GLU A 365 -12.62 -10.14 5.51
CA GLU A 365 -11.55 -10.27 4.52
C GLU A 365 -11.65 -9.26 3.38
N VAL A 366 -10.54 -9.07 2.67
CA VAL A 366 -10.49 -8.38 1.36
C VAL A 366 -9.91 -9.33 0.31
N ALA A 367 -9.98 -8.92 -0.96
CA ALA A 367 -9.29 -9.61 -2.05
C ALA A 367 -8.10 -8.76 -2.54
N ALA A 368 -6.89 -9.03 -2.04
CA ALA A 368 -5.70 -8.29 -2.48
C ALA A 368 -5.47 -8.48 -3.99
N PHE A 369 -5.26 -7.39 -4.74
CA PHE A 369 -4.84 -7.45 -6.14
C PHE A 369 -3.39 -7.95 -6.28
N GLU A 370 -2.60 -7.78 -5.22
CA GLU A 370 -1.28 -8.40 -5.06
C GLU A 370 -1.40 -9.84 -4.54
N GLU A 371 -0.35 -10.64 -4.76
CA GLU A 371 -0.26 -12.01 -4.24
C GLU A 371 0.17 -12.06 -2.76
N LEU A 372 -0.52 -11.30 -1.90
CA LEU A 372 -0.28 -11.21 -0.46
C LEU A 372 -1.55 -11.58 0.31
N VAL A 373 -1.44 -12.49 1.28
CA VAL A 373 -2.60 -12.97 2.06
C VAL A 373 -3.01 -12.01 3.17
N GLY A 374 -2.03 -11.41 3.84
CA GLY A 374 -2.22 -10.16 4.58
C GLY A 374 -2.00 -9.01 3.64
N SER A 375 -2.85 -7.98 3.67
CA SER A 375 -2.71 -6.83 2.79
C SER A 375 -3.21 -5.55 3.44
N HIS A 376 -2.71 -4.43 2.92
CA HIS A 376 -3.16 -3.09 3.26
C HIS A 376 -3.02 -2.20 2.02
N GLY A 377 -3.48 -0.95 2.09
CA GLY A 377 -3.35 0.04 1.02
C GLY A 377 -4.70 0.46 0.46
N GLY A 378 -5.71 -0.41 0.51
CA GLY A 378 -7.10 -0.07 0.20
C GLY A 378 -7.91 0.26 1.43
N ILE A 379 -9.23 0.04 1.32
CA ILE A 379 -10.20 0.28 2.38
C ILE A 379 -10.95 -1.03 2.65
N GLY A 380 -11.23 -1.30 3.93
CA GLY A 380 -12.00 -2.46 4.39
C GLY A 380 -11.23 -3.38 5.33
N GLY A 381 -11.91 -3.92 6.33
CA GLY A 381 -11.34 -4.86 7.30
C GLY A 381 -10.47 -4.20 8.38
N GLU A 382 -9.56 -4.98 8.95
CA GLU A 382 -8.71 -4.56 10.08
C GLU A 382 -7.63 -3.55 9.67
N GLN A 383 -7.35 -3.36 8.37
CA GLN A 383 -6.39 -2.35 7.89
C GLN A 383 -6.76 -0.91 8.27
N SER A 384 -8.05 -0.64 8.48
CA SER A 384 -8.55 0.67 8.92
C SER A 384 -8.47 0.87 10.43
N ARG A 385 -7.74 0.02 11.17
CA ARG A 385 -7.59 0.09 12.63
C ARG A 385 -6.12 0.19 13.06
N PRO A 386 -5.42 1.29 12.72
CA PRO A 386 -4.10 1.56 13.28
C PRO A 386 -4.20 1.85 14.78
N PHE A 387 -3.07 1.85 15.48
CA PHE A 387 -3.00 2.19 16.90
C PHE A 387 -1.82 3.12 17.22
N ILE A 388 -1.91 3.78 18.36
CA ILE A 388 -0.81 4.50 18.99
C ILE A 388 -0.76 4.16 20.48
N PHE A 389 0.44 3.84 20.97
CA PHE A 389 0.80 3.81 22.37
C PHE A 389 1.69 5.02 22.66
N HIS A 390 1.31 5.81 23.65
CA HIS A 390 2.02 7.00 24.07
C HIS A 390 2.03 7.07 25.60
N PRO A 391 2.89 7.92 26.22
CA PRO A 391 2.87 8.13 27.66
C PRO A 391 1.47 8.53 28.15
N SER A 392 1.05 7.97 29.27
CA SER A 392 -0.32 8.12 29.79
C SER A 392 -0.67 9.54 30.23
N ASP A 393 0.34 10.38 30.45
CA ASP A 393 0.21 11.79 30.82
C ASP A 393 0.10 12.72 29.60
N TRP A 394 0.36 12.22 28.37
CA TRP A 394 0.17 12.97 27.15
C TRP A 394 -1.31 13.10 26.81
N LYS A 395 -1.72 14.28 26.34
CA LYS A 395 -3.10 14.60 25.99
C LYS A 395 -3.18 14.88 24.50
N LEU A 396 -3.33 13.81 23.71
CA LEU A 396 -3.45 13.91 22.25
C LEU A 396 -4.77 14.51 21.74
N GLY A 397 -5.63 15.03 22.64
CA GLY A 397 -6.96 15.56 22.31
C GLY A 397 -8.08 14.57 22.59
N SER A 398 -9.31 15.07 22.69
CA SER A 398 -10.54 14.26 22.82
C SER A 398 -11.21 13.96 21.48
N GLU A 399 -10.76 14.62 20.41
CA GLU A 399 -11.24 14.38 19.05
C GLU A 399 -10.53 13.15 18.46
N GLU A 400 -11.25 12.40 17.64
CA GLU A 400 -10.70 11.23 16.94
C GLU A 400 -9.59 11.68 15.97
N ILE A 401 -8.41 11.07 16.08
CA ILE A 401 -7.29 11.38 15.19
C ILE A 401 -7.51 10.67 13.85
N VAL A 402 -7.78 11.45 12.80
CA VAL A 402 -8.04 10.91 11.45
C VAL A 402 -6.86 11.18 10.52
N GLY A 403 -6.05 10.15 10.30
CA GLY A 403 -4.93 10.18 9.37
C GLY A 403 -3.64 10.78 9.92
N ALA A 404 -2.56 10.63 9.15
CA ALA A 404 -1.19 10.93 9.60
C ALA A 404 -0.93 12.42 9.85
N GLU A 405 -1.63 13.33 9.17
CA GLU A 405 -1.45 14.78 9.33
C GLU A 405 -1.95 15.27 10.70
N ASP A 406 -3.10 14.77 11.14
CA ASP A 406 -3.66 15.15 12.44
C ASP A 406 -2.88 14.47 13.57
N LEU A 407 -2.40 13.25 13.36
CA LEU A 407 -1.47 12.61 14.29
C LEU A 407 -0.17 13.39 14.42
N HIS A 408 0.39 13.87 13.32
CA HIS A 408 1.60 14.68 13.33
C HIS A 408 1.39 15.98 14.13
N LYS A 409 0.26 16.68 13.93
CA LYS A 409 -0.08 17.87 14.71
C LYS A 409 -0.18 17.56 16.20
N ALA A 410 -0.87 16.48 16.57
CA ALA A 410 -1.02 16.05 17.96
C ALA A 410 0.34 15.78 18.62
N LEU A 411 1.25 15.08 17.92
CA LEU A 411 2.61 14.81 18.41
C LEU A 411 3.46 16.08 18.49
N LYS A 412 3.36 17.00 17.51
CA LYS A 412 4.08 18.29 17.56
C LYS A 412 3.64 19.15 18.73
N ASN A 413 2.35 19.20 19.04
CA ASN A 413 1.84 19.93 20.21
C ASN A 413 2.42 19.40 21.53
N GLU A 414 2.58 18.07 21.66
CA GLU A 414 3.23 17.48 22.83
C GLU A 414 4.73 17.78 22.89
N LEU A 415 5.43 17.76 21.75
CA LEU A 415 6.85 18.16 21.69
C LEU A 415 7.04 19.62 22.11
N GLU A 416 6.18 20.53 21.65
CA GLU A 416 6.19 21.94 22.05
C GLU A 416 5.94 22.10 23.56
N ARG A 417 4.97 21.37 24.12
CA ARG A 417 4.71 21.37 25.59
C ARG A 417 5.93 20.91 26.38
N LEU A 418 6.70 19.97 25.84
CA LEU A 418 7.93 19.46 26.45
C LEU A 418 9.15 20.35 26.19
N ASN A 419 9.01 21.48 25.48
CA ASN A 419 10.10 22.34 25.01
C ASN A 419 11.16 21.59 24.19
N ILE A 420 10.73 20.59 23.40
CA ILE A 420 11.57 19.86 22.45
C ILE A 420 11.39 20.54 21.08
N GLN A 421 12.47 21.07 20.51
CA GLN A 421 12.43 21.82 19.24
C GLN A 421 12.23 20.92 18.01
#